data_AF-A0A0B7HPD7-F1
#
_entry.id   AF-A0A0B7HPD7-F1
#
_cell.length_a   1.000
_cell.length_b   1.000
_cell.length_c   1.000
_cell.angle_alpha   90.00
_cell.angle_beta   90.00
_cell.angle_gamma   90.00
#
_symmetry.space_group_name_H-M   'P 1'
#
loop_
_entity.id
_entity.type
_entity.pdbx_description
1 polymer ?
#
loop_
_entity_poly.entity_id
_entity_poly.type
_entity_poly.pdbx_seq_one_letter_code
_entity_poly.pdbx_strand_id
1 'polypeptide(L)'
;MRHSHNLLSFKIGFLLKKGMKNSIGGLYQPSYAKHEGDSDFTWVAVEDCITNLSELVAYYESLFLMIKNSGESLPKMWIRPCINYLDDVVFDFFWYDKLDSIEKMKDAVYHSSDGFVFYDTNQVWHFEISQIKGKLFFYESTQGFLFSPTFSDFNEKLLSVRQKIAFDVDDSGYINGTWAWEERSLFLKQMQEQLVIAKKVILYLTRHFGHDYWTK
;
A
#
# COMPACT_ATOMS: atom_id res chain seq x y z
N MET A 1 -26.22 0.67 -17.67
CA MET A 1 -24.78 1.00 -17.76
C MET A 1 -24.02 -0.02 -16.94
N ARG A 2 -23.11 -0.78 -17.55
CA ARG A 2 -22.30 -1.79 -16.83
C ARG A 2 -21.12 -1.06 -16.19
N HIS A 3 -21.19 -0.78 -14.89
CA HIS A 3 -19.99 -0.45 -14.13
C HIS A 3 -19.08 -1.67 -14.17
N SER A 4 -17.93 -1.58 -14.83
CA SER A 4 -16.85 -2.52 -14.57
C SER A 4 -16.46 -2.33 -13.11
N HIS A 5 -16.97 -3.19 -12.23
CA HIS A 5 -16.50 -3.23 -10.85
C HIS A 5 -15.06 -3.73 -10.91
N ASN A 6 -14.10 -2.81 -10.91
CA ASN A 6 -12.72 -3.15 -10.61
C ASN A 6 -12.73 -3.64 -9.17
N LEU A 7 -12.71 -4.97 -9.02
CA LEU A 7 -12.76 -5.60 -7.72
C LEU A 7 -11.45 -5.36 -6.95
N LEU A 8 -10.32 -5.27 -7.66
CA LEU A 8 -9.02 -4.92 -7.08
C LEU A 8 -8.66 -3.48 -7.43
N SER A 9 -8.11 -2.76 -6.46
CA SER A 9 -7.59 -1.41 -6.66
C SER A 9 -6.24 -1.22 -5.97
N PHE A 10 -5.26 -0.73 -6.72
CA PHE A 10 -4.01 -0.22 -6.15
C PHE A 10 -4.26 1.17 -5.57
N LYS A 11 -3.83 1.38 -4.33
CA LYS A 11 -3.96 2.64 -3.61
C LYS A 11 -2.62 3.05 -3.00
N ILE A 12 -2.42 4.36 -2.84
CA ILE A 12 -1.35 4.92 -2.02
C ILE A 12 -2.02 5.73 -0.91
N GLY A 13 -1.50 5.64 0.31
CA GLY A 13 -1.99 6.48 1.40
C GLY A 13 -0.88 6.90 2.33
N PHE A 14 -1.17 7.86 3.19
CA PHE A 14 -0.29 8.28 4.28
C PHE A 14 -0.61 7.51 5.56
N LEU A 15 0.41 7.18 6.33
CA LEU A 15 0.22 6.62 7.67
C LEU A 15 0.33 7.73 8.71
N LEU A 16 -0.80 8.00 9.35
CA LEU A 16 -0.92 9.02 10.38
C LEU A 16 -0.90 8.33 11.75
N LYS A 17 -0.04 8.78 12.64
CA LYS A 17 0.02 8.31 14.03
C LYS A 17 -1.23 8.80 14.78
N LYS A 18 -1.87 7.93 15.56
CA LYS A 18 -3.06 8.28 16.37
C LYS A 18 -2.71 8.99 17.68
N GLY A 19 -1.52 8.77 18.24
CA GLY A 19 -1.06 9.42 19.47
C GLY A 19 0.39 9.08 19.85
N MET A 20 0.95 9.82 20.83
CA MET A 20 2.28 9.55 21.42
C MET A 20 2.16 9.37 22.93
N LYS A 21 2.88 8.39 23.49
CA LYS A 21 2.76 8.00 24.90
C LYS A 21 3.27 9.07 25.88
N ASN A 22 4.10 10.02 25.43
CA ASN A 22 4.82 10.95 26.30
C ASN A 22 4.68 12.45 25.92
N SER A 23 3.64 12.85 25.20
CA SER A 23 3.48 14.23 24.72
C SER A 23 2.58 15.10 25.61
N ILE A 24 3.03 16.32 25.90
CA ILE A 24 2.19 17.38 26.49
C ILE A 24 1.41 18.04 25.35
N GLY A 25 0.09 17.82 25.31
CA GLY A 25 -0.79 18.24 24.22
C GLY A 25 -1.18 17.07 23.30
N GLY A 26 -2.41 17.09 22.79
CA GLY A 26 -2.91 16.09 21.87
C GLY A 26 -2.33 16.27 20.47
N LEU A 27 -2.01 15.16 19.80
CA LEU A 27 -1.71 15.15 18.37
C LEU A 27 -2.99 15.54 17.61
N TYR A 28 -2.93 16.58 16.77
CA TYR A 28 -4.09 16.94 15.94
C TYR A 28 -4.39 15.76 15.02
N GLN A 29 -5.65 15.35 14.93
CA GLN A 29 -6.09 14.28 14.05
C GLN A 29 -6.99 14.86 12.95
N PRO A 30 -6.68 14.63 11.66
CA PRO A 30 -7.55 15.05 10.57
C PRO A 30 -8.92 14.37 10.64
N SER A 31 -9.99 15.10 10.31
CA SER A 31 -11.37 14.62 10.36
C SER A 31 -11.66 13.44 9.42
N TYR A 32 -10.89 13.34 8.34
CA TYR A 32 -10.98 12.25 7.35
C TYR A 32 -10.16 11.01 7.73
N ALA A 33 -9.37 11.06 8.80
CA ALA A 33 -8.66 9.90 9.32
C ALA A 33 -9.65 9.01 10.10
N LYS A 34 -10.15 7.95 9.44
CA LYS A 34 -11.03 6.98 10.12
C LYS A 34 -10.22 6.18 11.14
N HIS A 35 -10.60 6.27 12.41
CA HIS A 35 -9.93 5.54 13.48
C HIS A 35 -10.57 4.17 13.67
N GLU A 36 -10.17 3.21 12.84
CA GLU A 36 -10.60 1.82 12.98
C GLU A 36 -9.49 1.01 13.68
N GLY A 37 -9.89 0.22 14.69
CA GLY A 37 -9.03 -0.71 15.43
C GLY A 37 -7.97 -0.10 16.38
N ASP A 38 -7.21 -0.99 17.03
CA ASP A 38 -6.19 -0.70 18.05
C ASP A 38 -4.79 -0.36 17.46
N SER A 39 -4.69 -0.16 16.15
CA SER A 39 -3.42 0.23 15.51
C SER A 39 -3.00 1.63 15.97
N ASP A 40 -1.70 1.80 16.30
CA ASP A 40 -1.06 3.11 16.58
C ASP A 40 -1.12 4.09 15.39
N PHE A 41 -1.49 3.60 14.20
CA PHE A 41 -1.56 4.35 12.95
C PHE A 41 -2.92 4.19 12.26
N THR A 42 -3.34 5.25 11.56
CA THR A 42 -4.43 5.26 10.59
C THR A 42 -3.84 5.46 9.19
N TRP A 43 -4.20 4.59 8.25
CA TRP A 43 -3.90 4.80 6.83
C TRP A 43 -4.97 5.69 6.19
N VAL A 44 -4.57 6.72 5.46
CA VAL A 44 -5.48 7.63 4.74
C VAL A 44 -5.10 7.71 3.28
N ALA A 45 -6.06 7.54 2.36
CA ALA A 45 -5.78 7.53 0.93
C ALA A 45 -5.28 8.90 0.44
N VAL A 46 -4.40 8.91 -0.58
CA VAL A 46 -3.87 10.17 -1.14
C VAL A 46 -4.96 11.04 -1.76
N GLU A 47 -6.08 10.46 -2.18
CA GLU A 47 -7.27 11.17 -2.67
C GLU A 47 -7.98 11.96 -1.56
N ASP A 48 -8.01 11.42 -0.34
CA ASP A 48 -8.55 12.14 0.82
C ASP A 48 -7.56 13.23 1.27
N CYS A 49 -6.25 12.92 1.23
CA CYS A 49 -5.21 13.89 1.55
C CYS A 49 -5.23 15.11 0.63
N ILE A 50 -5.36 14.92 -0.69
CA ILE A 50 -5.31 16.04 -1.65
C ILE A 50 -6.53 16.96 -1.54
N THR A 51 -7.67 16.44 -1.07
CA THR A 51 -8.89 17.23 -0.84
C THR A 51 -8.87 17.96 0.50
N ASN A 52 -8.05 17.49 1.46
CA ASN A 52 -7.99 18.01 2.83
C ASN A 52 -6.57 18.46 3.26
N LEU A 53 -5.82 19.06 2.33
CA LEU A 53 -4.41 19.44 2.54
C LEU A 53 -4.16 20.30 3.79
N SER A 54 -5.10 21.19 4.15
CA SER A 54 -4.96 22.03 5.35
C SER A 54 -4.95 21.23 6.64
N GLU A 55 -5.80 20.20 6.74
CA GLU A 55 -5.83 19.32 7.91
C GLU A 55 -4.60 18.41 7.93
N LEU A 56 -4.13 17.95 6.77
CA LEU A 56 -2.88 17.20 6.67
C LEU A 56 -1.66 18.02 7.14
N VAL A 57 -1.61 19.30 6.77
CA VAL A 57 -0.58 20.24 7.26
C VAL A 57 -0.68 20.42 8.77
N ALA A 58 -1.87 20.70 9.30
CA ALA A 58 -2.07 20.86 10.74
C ALA A 58 -1.66 19.60 11.53
N TYR A 59 -1.94 18.41 10.98
CA TYR A 59 -1.45 17.14 11.52
C TYR A 59 0.08 17.12 11.57
N TYR A 60 0.77 17.34 10.45
CA TYR A 60 2.23 17.27 10.43
C TYR A 60 2.90 18.38 11.26
N GLU A 61 2.33 19.58 11.32
CA GLU A 61 2.79 20.64 12.23
C GLU A 61 2.73 20.20 13.69
N SER A 62 1.60 19.61 14.11
CA SER A 62 1.46 19.08 15.47
C SER A 62 2.40 17.90 15.73
N LEU A 63 2.57 17.00 14.75
CA LEU A 63 3.47 15.85 14.83
C LEU A 63 4.93 16.30 15.00
N PHE A 64 5.40 17.23 14.18
CA PHE A 64 6.78 17.71 14.23
C PHE A 64 7.08 18.49 15.50
N LEU A 65 6.11 19.26 16.01
CA LEU A 65 6.23 19.90 17.32
C LEU A 65 6.34 18.86 18.44
N MET A 66 5.55 17.80 18.40
CA MET A 66 5.60 16.71 19.39
C MET A 66 6.90 15.92 19.32
N ILE A 67 7.40 15.59 18.13
CA ILE A 67 8.71 14.95 17.92
C ILE A 67 9.81 15.82 18.54
N LYS A 68 9.79 17.13 18.25
CA LYS A 68 10.76 18.09 18.80
C LYS A 68 10.73 18.15 20.33
N ASN A 69 9.55 18.05 20.94
CA ASN A 69 9.39 18.15 22.39
C ASN A 69 9.67 16.83 23.13
N SER A 70 9.40 15.69 22.52
CA SER A 70 9.58 14.36 23.13
C SER A 70 10.99 13.78 22.93
N GLY A 71 11.73 14.24 21.92
CA GLY A 71 13.01 13.65 21.54
C GLY A 71 12.88 12.29 20.86
N GLU A 72 11.67 11.84 20.53
CA GLU A 72 11.43 10.60 19.80
C GLU A 72 11.95 10.71 18.36
N SER A 73 12.63 9.66 17.88
CA SER A 73 12.92 9.49 16.45
C SER A 73 11.75 8.77 15.80
N LEU A 74 10.64 9.48 15.59
CA LEU A 74 9.58 8.94 14.74
C LEU A 74 10.00 9.04 13.28
N PRO A 75 9.78 7.98 12.49
CA PRO A 75 10.04 8.11 11.07
C PRO A 75 9.12 9.21 10.47
N LYS A 76 9.59 9.88 9.41
CA LYS A 76 9.01 11.15 8.93
C LYS A 76 7.71 10.92 8.13
N MET A 77 7.35 11.73 7.14
CA MET A 77 6.12 11.50 6.37
C MET A 77 6.15 10.11 5.69
N TRP A 78 5.26 9.17 6.05
CA TRP A 78 5.19 7.85 5.40
C TRP A 78 4.05 7.81 4.42
N ILE A 79 4.36 7.25 3.27
CA ILE A 79 3.34 6.71 2.37
C ILE A 79 3.33 5.20 2.50
N ARG A 80 2.26 4.55 2.07
CA ARG A 80 2.16 3.10 1.99
C ARG A 80 1.23 2.73 0.84
N PRO A 81 1.72 1.99 -0.18
CA PRO A 81 0.83 1.43 -1.15
C PRO A 81 0.14 0.18 -0.60
N CYS A 82 -1.03 -0.12 -1.13
CA CYS A 82 -1.75 -1.35 -0.84
C CYS A 82 -2.59 -1.79 -2.06
N ILE A 83 -3.03 -3.04 -2.05
CA ILE A 83 -4.05 -3.55 -2.96
C ILE A 83 -5.29 -3.83 -2.15
N ASN A 84 -6.39 -3.18 -2.51
CA ASN A 84 -7.68 -3.39 -1.88
C ASN A 84 -8.54 -4.30 -2.73
N TYR A 85 -9.32 -5.17 -2.09
CA TYR A 85 -10.48 -5.80 -2.69
C TYR A 85 -11.72 -5.11 -2.15
N LEU A 86 -12.45 -4.40 -3.02
CA LEU A 86 -13.47 -3.43 -2.58
C LEU A 86 -12.86 -2.42 -1.59
N ASP A 87 -13.34 -2.40 -0.35
CA ASP A 87 -12.90 -1.48 0.69
C ASP A 87 -11.86 -2.10 1.65
N ASP A 88 -11.58 -3.40 1.53
CA ASP A 88 -10.67 -4.12 2.42
C ASP A 88 -9.26 -4.20 1.83
N VAL A 89 -8.24 -3.93 2.65
CA VAL A 89 -6.83 -4.14 2.28
C VAL A 89 -6.54 -5.64 2.23
N VAL A 90 -6.03 -6.10 1.09
CA VAL A 90 -5.68 -7.51 0.87
C VAL A 90 -4.18 -7.72 0.86
N PHE A 91 -3.43 -6.79 0.27
CA PHE A 91 -1.97 -6.80 0.29
C PHE A 91 -1.47 -5.44 0.75
N ASP A 92 -0.59 -5.44 1.75
CA ASP A 92 0.04 -4.24 2.27
C ASP A 92 1.55 -4.25 2.02
N PHE A 93 2.09 -3.15 1.48
CA PHE A 93 3.48 -3.04 1.04
C PHE A 93 4.30 -2.21 2.03
N PHE A 94 4.56 -2.78 3.19
CA PHE A 94 5.16 -2.08 4.33
C PHE A 94 6.51 -1.39 4.03
N TRP A 95 7.29 -1.91 3.09
CA TRP A 95 8.64 -1.46 2.72
C TRP A 95 8.68 -0.37 1.66
N TYR A 96 7.57 -0.19 0.97
CA TYR A 96 7.43 0.78 -0.10
C TYR A 96 6.98 2.11 0.49
N ASP A 97 7.66 2.54 1.56
CA ASP A 97 7.28 3.66 2.41
C ASP A 97 7.73 5.03 1.90
N LYS A 98 8.42 5.03 0.76
CA LYS A 98 8.97 6.18 0.05
C LYS A 98 8.49 6.20 -1.40
N LEU A 99 8.27 7.40 -1.93
CA LEU A 99 7.77 7.57 -3.29
C LEU A 99 8.65 6.85 -4.33
N ASP A 100 9.97 7.02 -4.24
CA ASP A 100 10.93 6.39 -5.13
C ASP A 100 10.86 4.85 -5.07
N SER A 101 10.53 4.26 -3.91
CA SER A 101 10.31 2.82 -3.79
C SER A 101 9.06 2.40 -4.57
N ILE A 102 7.95 3.13 -4.42
CA ILE A 102 6.70 2.86 -5.16
C ILE A 102 6.92 3.03 -6.67
N GLU A 103 7.71 4.02 -7.08
CA GLU A 103 8.07 4.21 -8.49
C GLU A 103 8.89 3.04 -9.02
N LYS A 104 9.88 2.55 -8.26
CA LYS A 104 10.65 1.35 -8.60
C LYS A 104 9.75 0.12 -8.76
N MET A 105 8.74 -0.04 -7.89
CA MET A 105 7.74 -1.10 -8.05
C MET A 105 6.98 -0.96 -9.37
N LYS A 106 6.47 0.23 -9.68
CA LYS A 106 5.77 0.48 -10.95
C LYS A 106 6.66 0.17 -12.14
N ASP A 107 7.91 0.60 -12.08
CA ASP A 107 8.86 0.38 -13.17
C ASP A 107 9.20 -1.11 -13.34
N ALA A 108 9.33 -1.87 -12.26
CA ALA A 108 9.48 -3.33 -12.33
C ALA A 108 8.29 -3.98 -13.04
N VAL A 109 7.06 -3.60 -12.68
CA VAL A 109 5.82 -4.08 -13.31
C VAL A 109 5.70 -3.63 -14.78
N TYR A 110 6.18 -2.44 -15.12
CA TYR A 110 6.10 -1.92 -16.49
C TYR A 110 7.03 -2.67 -17.44
N HIS A 111 8.25 -2.97 -17.00
CA HIS A 111 9.29 -3.60 -17.81
C HIS A 111 9.25 -5.13 -17.78
N SER A 112 8.40 -5.74 -16.93
CA SER A 112 8.35 -7.20 -16.82
C SER A 112 7.83 -7.87 -18.09
N SER A 113 8.54 -8.93 -18.49
CA SER A 113 8.00 -9.97 -19.37
C SER A 113 7.15 -10.95 -18.56
N ASP A 114 6.60 -11.96 -19.23
CA ASP A 114 6.03 -13.09 -18.49
C ASP A 114 7.10 -13.77 -17.62
N GLY A 115 6.68 -14.30 -16.47
CA GLY A 115 7.52 -14.81 -15.40
C GLY A 115 7.52 -13.91 -14.17
N PHE A 116 8.58 -14.02 -13.39
CA PHE A 116 8.77 -13.30 -12.13
C PHE A 116 8.89 -11.78 -12.33
N VAL A 117 8.20 -10.98 -11.51
CA VAL A 117 8.31 -9.51 -11.50
C VAL A 117 9.18 -9.06 -10.32
N PHE A 118 8.77 -9.35 -9.08
CA PHE A 118 9.60 -9.16 -7.89
C PHE A 118 9.08 -9.97 -6.69
N TYR A 119 9.92 -10.07 -5.67
CA TYR A 119 9.65 -10.74 -4.40
C TYR A 119 10.21 -9.95 -3.23
N ASP A 120 9.49 -9.99 -2.11
CA ASP A 120 9.87 -9.36 -0.86
C ASP A 120 9.46 -10.22 0.36
N THR A 121 10.04 -9.99 1.53
CA THR A 121 9.79 -10.79 2.74
C THR A 121 9.67 -9.96 4.02
N ASN A 122 8.64 -10.20 4.86
CA ASN A 122 8.38 -9.52 6.13
C ASN A 122 8.09 -10.43 7.31
N GLN A 123 8.94 -10.47 8.35
CA GLN A 123 8.59 -11.06 9.65
C GLN A 123 7.82 -12.40 9.52
N VAL A 124 8.28 -13.29 8.62
CA VAL A 124 7.70 -14.59 8.17
C VAL A 124 6.80 -14.60 6.92
N TRP A 125 6.36 -13.45 6.43
CA TRP A 125 5.58 -13.32 5.21
C TRP A 125 6.45 -13.24 3.97
N HIS A 126 6.01 -13.88 2.91
CA HIS A 126 6.62 -13.96 1.60
C HIS A 126 5.65 -13.38 0.59
N PHE A 127 6.05 -12.31 -0.08
CA PHE A 127 5.22 -11.64 -1.07
C PHE A 127 5.85 -11.74 -2.45
N GLU A 128 5.07 -12.13 -3.45
CA GLU A 128 5.51 -12.25 -4.83
C GLU A 128 4.52 -11.61 -5.80
N ILE A 129 5.07 -10.95 -6.83
CA ILE A 129 4.34 -10.62 -8.05
C ILE A 129 4.96 -11.34 -9.24
N SER A 130 4.10 -12.02 -9.99
CA SER A 130 4.43 -12.71 -11.23
C SER A 130 3.51 -12.25 -12.36
N GLN A 131 4.01 -12.24 -13.60
CA GLN A 131 3.25 -11.87 -14.80
C GLN A 131 3.04 -13.09 -15.69
N ILE A 132 1.81 -13.33 -16.16
CA ILE A 132 1.52 -14.38 -17.13
C ILE A 132 0.48 -13.86 -18.13
N LYS A 133 0.80 -13.89 -19.44
CA LYS A 133 -0.11 -13.50 -20.53
C LYS A 133 -0.76 -12.12 -20.32
N GLY A 134 0.03 -11.14 -19.83
CA GLY A 134 -0.45 -9.78 -19.58
C GLY A 134 -1.27 -9.57 -18.31
N LYS A 135 -1.40 -10.60 -17.45
CA LYS A 135 -2.01 -10.52 -16.11
C LYS A 135 -0.92 -10.56 -15.05
N LEU A 136 -1.13 -9.83 -13.96
CA LEU A 136 -0.31 -9.87 -12.76
C LEU A 136 -0.98 -10.77 -11.74
N PHE A 137 -0.18 -11.58 -11.07
CA PHE A 137 -0.55 -12.46 -9.99
C PHE A 137 0.18 -12.00 -8.75
N PHE A 138 -0.58 -11.85 -7.67
CA PHE A 138 -0.10 -11.43 -6.36
C PHE A 138 -0.24 -12.64 -5.45
N TYR A 139 0.81 -12.96 -4.71
CA TYR A 139 0.82 -14.04 -3.74
C TYR A 139 1.47 -13.59 -2.46
N GLU A 140 0.83 -13.86 -1.33
CA GLU A 140 1.37 -13.62 0.00
C GLU A 140 1.21 -14.89 0.85
N SER A 141 2.25 -15.33 1.56
CA SER A 141 2.22 -16.56 2.37
C SER A 141 3.16 -16.52 3.56
N THR A 142 2.84 -17.26 4.62
CA THR A 142 3.67 -17.40 5.83
C THR A 142 4.67 -18.57 5.77
N GLN A 143 4.61 -19.41 4.73
CA GLN A 143 5.26 -20.73 4.76
C GLN A 143 6.66 -20.82 4.13
N GLY A 144 7.35 -19.72 3.82
CA GLY A 144 8.75 -19.80 3.39
C GLY A 144 9.00 -20.31 1.96
N PHE A 145 7.98 -20.86 1.30
CA PHE A 145 8.11 -21.36 -0.06
C PHE A 145 7.98 -20.21 -1.04
N LEU A 146 9.03 -20.00 -1.85
CA LEU A 146 8.90 -19.24 -3.09
C LEU A 146 7.84 -19.94 -3.93
N PHE A 147 6.70 -19.29 -4.08
CA PHE A 147 5.70 -19.73 -5.03
C PHE A 147 6.31 -19.50 -6.41
N SER A 148 6.88 -20.53 -7.03
CA SER A 148 7.35 -20.42 -8.41
C SER A 148 6.22 -20.94 -9.29
N PRO A 149 5.26 -20.09 -9.69
CA PRO A 149 4.14 -20.58 -10.47
C PRO A 149 4.67 -21.08 -11.80
N THR A 150 4.64 -22.40 -11.98
CA THR A 150 4.77 -22.94 -13.32
C THR A 150 3.43 -22.77 -14.03
N PHE A 151 3.47 -22.63 -15.36
CA PHE A 151 2.27 -22.48 -16.19
C PHE A 151 1.23 -23.60 -15.98
N SER A 152 1.66 -24.77 -15.48
CA SER A 152 0.78 -25.89 -15.10
C SER A 152 -0.02 -25.67 -13.81
N ASP A 153 0.49 -24.86 -12.87
CA ASP A 153 -0.14 -24.64 -11.56
C ASP A 153 -1.32 -23.67 -11.68
N PHE A 154 -1.19 -22.66 -12.55
CA PHE A 154 -2.30 -21.79 -12.96
C PHE A 154 -3.09 -22.42 -14.09
N ASN A 155 -3.86 -23.43 -13.72
CA ASN A 155 -4.82 -24.10 -14.59
C ASN A 155 -5.64 -23.04 -15.38
N GLU A 156 -5.90 -23.24 -16.68
CA GLU A 156 -6.72 -22.33 -17.50
C GLU A 156 -8.10 -22.01 -16.87
N LYS A 157 -8.53 -22.87 -15.94
CA LYS A 157 -9.68 -22.69 -15.06
C LYS A 157 -9.55 -21.47 -14.13
N LEU A 158 -8.40 -21.21 -13.51
CA LEU A 158 -8.14 -20.04 -12.64
C LEU A 158 -8.25 -18.72 -13.41
N LEU A 159 -7.69 -18.72 -14.63
CA LEU A 159 -7.74 -17.57 -15.54
C LEU A 159 -9.13 -17.29 -16.14
N SER A 160 -10.04 -18.25 -16.05
CA SER A 160 -11.43 -18.14 -16.52
C SER A 160 -12.44 -17.88 -15.38
N VAL A 161 -12.01 -17.89 -14.11
CA VAL A 161 -12.88 -17.53 -13.00
C VAL A 161 -13.08 -16.01 -12.96
N ARG A 162 -14.33 -15.58 -12.77
CA ARG A 162 -14.65 -14.16 -12.49
C ARG A 162 -14.08 -13.67 -11.15
N GLN A 163 -13.63 -14.59 -10.30
CA GLN A 163 -13.15 -14.30 -8.96
C GLN A 163 -11.67 -13.89 -9.04
N LYS A 164 -11.35 -12.67 -8.58
CA LYS A 164 -10.02 -12.08 -8.64
C LYS A 164 -9.17 -12.30 -7.39
N ILE A 165 -9.72 -12.95 -6.36
CA ILE A 165 -9.08 -13.20 -5.07
C ILE A 165 -9.48 -14.58 -4.54
N ALA A 166 -8.54 -15.31 -3.98
CA ALA A 166 -8.88 -16.37 -3.04
C ALA A 166 -7.84 -16.54 -1.94
N PHE A 167 -8.25 -17.28 -0.92
CA PHE A 167 -7.49 -17.55 0.28
C PHE A 167 -7.18 -19.03 0.33
N ASP A 168 -5.93 -19.36 0.59
CA ASP A 168 -5.48 -20.69 1.00
C ASP A 168 -5.54 -20.75 2.53
N VAL A 169 -6.17 -21.78 3.07
CA VAL A 169 -6.51 -21.90 4.48
C VAL A 169 -5.98 -23.23 5.00
N ASP A 170 -5.31 -23.23 6.13
CA ASP A 170 -4.78 -24.43 6.79
C ASP A 170 -5.89 -25.33 7.36
N ASP A 171 -5.52 -26.52 7.81
CA ASP A 171 -6.44 -27.49 8.42
C ASP A 171 -7.12 -26.97 9.70
N SER A 172 -6.64 -25.86 10.26
CA SER A 172 -7.18 -25.19 11.46
C SER A 172 -8.04 -23.97 11.12
N GLY A 173 -8.23 -23.64 9.84
CA GLY A 173 -9.03 -22.50 9.40
C GLY A 173 -8.27 -21.16 9.32
N TYR A 174 -6.95 -21.14 9.50
CA TYR A 174 -6.12 -19.94 9.36
C TYR A 174 -5.67 -19.73 7.91
N ILE A 175 -5.66 -18.48 7.45
CA ILE A 175 -5.18 -18.15 6.10
C ILE A 175 -3.66 -18.41 6.04
N ASN A 176 -3.28 -19.44 5.28
CA ASN A 176 -1.89 -19.80 4.96
C ASN A 176 -1.32 -18.97 3.82
N GLY A 177 -2.18 -18.55 2.91
CA GLY A 177 -1.78 -17.68 1.81
C GLY A 177 -2.95 -16.96 1.18
N THR A 178 -2.65 -15.83 0.57
CA THR A 178 -3.61 -15.02 -0.18
C THR A 178 -3.10 -14.91 -1.60
N TRP A 179 -3.98 -15.13 -2.58
CA TRP A 179 -3.64 -14.87 -3.97
C TRP A 179 -4.70 -14.02 -4.65
N ALA A 180 -4.24 -13.18 -5.57
CA ALA A 180 -5.10 -12.35 -6.41
C ALA A 180 -4.52 -12.18 -7.80
N TRP A 181 -5.33 -11.68 -8.75
CA TRP A 181 -4.84 -11.33 -10.07
C TRP A 181 -5.55 -10.11 -10.67
N GLU A 182 -4.82 -9.35 -11.49
CA GLU A 182 -5.35 -8.21 -12.22
C GLU A 182 -4.70 -8.06 -13.61
N GLU A 183 -5.41 -7.45 -14.56
CA GLU A 183 -4.84 -7.07 -15.85
C GLU A 183 -3.68 -6.08 -15.65
N ARG A 184 -2.50 -6.39 -16.20
CA ARG A 184 -1.28 -5.55 -16.01
C ARG A 184 -1.51 -4.11 -16.46
N SER A 185 -2.17 -3.92 -17.60
CA SER A 185 -2.47 -2.60 -18.15
C SER A 185 -3.36 -1.78 -17.23
N LEU A 186 -4.34 -2.42 -16.58
CA LEU A 186 -5.22 -1.79 -15.62
C LEU A 186 -4.47 -1.45 -14.33
N PHE A 187 -3.67 -2.39 -13.82
CA PHE A 187 -2.88 -2.18 -12.61
C PHE A 187 -1.88 -1.03 -12.78
N LEU A 188 -1.12 -1.01 -13.89
CA LEU A 188 -0.21 0.09 -14.22
C LEU A 188 -0.91 1.44 -14.33
N LYS A 189 -2.13 1.47 -14.89
CA LYS A 189 -2.95 2.68 -14.95
C LYS A 189 -3.31 3.16 -13.54
N GLN A 190 -3.78 2.27 -12.66
CA GLN A 190 -4.09 2.61 -11.26
C GLN A 190 -2.85 3.12 -10.52
N MET A 191 -1.70 2.46 -10.64
CA MET A 191 -0.43 2.93 -10.05
C MET A 191 -0.07 4.33 -10.53
N GLN A 192 -0.17 4.60 -11.83
CA GLN A 192 0.14 5.90 -12.42
C GLN A 192 -0.79 6.99 -11.90
N GLU A 193 -2.09 6.72 -11.81
CA GLU A 193 -3.08 7.67 -11.27
C GLU A 193 -2.80 7.99 -9.80
N GLN A 194 -2.54 6.98 -8.97
CA GLN A 194 -2.19 7.16 -7.56
C GLN A 194 -0.88 7.95 -7.37
N LEU A 195 0.16 7.61 -8.13
CA LEU A 195 1.45 8.30 -8.05
C LEU A 195 1.34 9.78 -8.43
N VAL A 196 0.51 10.13 -9.41
CA VAL A 196 0.27 11.53 -9.79
C VAL A 196 -0.34 12.32 -8.62
N ILE A 197 -1.28 11.72 -7.90
CA ILE A 197 -1.92 12.37 -6.74
C ILE A 197 -0.93 12.44 -5.58
N ALA A 198 -0.26 11.33 -5.25
CA ALA A 198 0.76 11.27 -4.20
C ALA A 198 1.84 12.33 -4.41
N LYS A 199 2.36 12.47 -5.64
CA LYS A 199 3.35 13.50 -6.00
C LYS A 199 2.86 14.93 -5.72
N LYS A 200 1.58 15.23 -5.99
CA LYS A 200 1.02 16.56 -5.72
C LYS A 200 0.96 16.84 -4.23
N VAL A 201 0.51 15.88 -3.43
CA VAL A 201 0.46 16.01 -1.96
C VAL A 201 1.87 16.17 -1.41
N ILE A 202 2.80 15.29 -1.80
CA ILE A 202 4.20 15.33 -1.40
C ILE A 202 4.83 16.67 -1.77
N LEU A 203 4.67 17.15 -3.00
CA LEU A 203 5.20 18.44 -3.44
C LEU A 203 4.65 19.61 -2.62
N TYR A 204 3.35 19.58 -2.28
CA TYR A 204 2.72 20.59 -1.43
C TYR A 204 3.35 20.59 -0.03
N LEU A 205 3.43 19.42 0.60
CA LEU A 205 4.05 19.25 1.91
C LEU A 205 5.53 19.66 1.91
N THR A 206 6.30 19.30 0.87
CA THR A 206 7.69 19.73 0.71
C THR A 206 7.83 21.24 0.61
N ARG A 207 6.91 21.93 -0.07
CA ARG A 207 6.93 23.40 -0.15
C ARG A 207 6.62 24.06 1.19
N HIS A 208 5.75 23.44 1.99
CA HIS A 208 5.36 23.97 3.30
C HIS A 208 6.43 23.72 4.36
N PHE A 209 6.96 22.50 4.44
CA PHE A 209 7.87 22.07 5.50
C PHE A 209 9.35 22.09 5.10
N GLY A 210 9.68 22.06 3.81
CA GLY A 210 11.03 21.86 3.31
C GLY A 210 11.41 20.39 3.11
N HIS A 211 12.58 20.16 2.50
CA HIS A 211 13.04 18.80 2.13
C HIS A 211 13.49 17.95 3.32
N ASP A 212 13.84 18.58 4.45
CA ASP A 212 14.41 17.91 5.61
C ASP A 212 13.44 16.92 6.28
N TYR A 213 12.16 16.93 5.91
CA TYR A 213 11.11 16.07 6.46
C TYR A 213 10.81 14.81 5.62
N TRP A 214 11.62 14.51 4.59
CA TRP A 214 11.44 13.32 3.72
C TRP A 214 12.51 12.23 3.90
N THR A 215 13.71 12.63 4.31
CA THR A 215 14.89 11.76 4.27
C THR A 215 15.53 11.69 5.64
N LYS A 216 15.22 10.63 6.38
CA LYS A 216 16.15 9.83 7.18
C LYS A 216 15.49 8.47 7.32
#